data_AF-A0A3A9T7R2-F1
#
_entry.id   AF-A0A3A9T7R2-F1
#
_cell.length_a   1.000
_cell.length_b   1.000
_cell.length_c   1.000
_cell.angle_alpha   90.00
_cell.angle_beta   90.00
_cell.angle_gamma   90.00
#
_symmetry.space_group_name_H-M   'P 1'
#
loop_
_entity.id
_entity.type
_entity.pdbx_description
1 polymer ?
#
loop_
_entity_poly.entity_id
_entity_poly.type
_entity_poly.pdbx_seq_one_letter_code
_entity_poly.pdbx_strand_id
1 'polypeptide(L)'
;MTNIDELSFSPEYFCDEIREGFFVSEAMKFYWAGQLAVLSEIDKLCRKHDIIWYADCGTLLGAVRHKGYIPWDDDIDIAMFRDDYNRFMELAKTELSDELLVRSSDFGDFDMPFGRVLNKGAYNFDSTFIAKYKGCPFSVGVDIFPMDSIYDDADKEEDRVKRGKRIYSLLEGIRHKSLSDAEIQKGIAIVERENNIVITRKKNPLKELLQLFDQIAKENNSEKSDEIAVMIVWMGEGDAKFPRSCYDSWSEIPFETTTVRAPEGMNAVLEAYFGDYMKPVRGTASHGYPVYRELEDVFRGRYGKNPTCRYYFDKTRFTPKAVRKTFSDQQMDLLAYLKGFHENIQEMIHAQKTEEVLKFLETCQNAAVTVGNAIEGRFGEGTEAVEALEHYCEKIYEVSVNWSEGSKNELDDSLSCAQQKIRELFNSSGKEVLFLLGKAAWWDSIKTVFTQIADDKRNNISVIPIPYSYLDYSRKLLGWQNDKELFEKIPELNCKLTSFDEYKLESKRPDIIVIQVPYDGYSGSLAIPEWMFSEKLLNYTDELIFVPYLEPDPPESKEDVAYAAMQELVEQPVIFNADKIIVGSRKLRDYYVEKLVDMTSDEMRNYWEMRCPVCN
;
A
#
# COMPACT_ATOMS: atom_id res chain seq x y z
N MET A 1 0.05 -27.35 -0.96
CA MET A 1 0.88 -26.50 -0.08
C MET A 1 2.26 -27.11 -0.07
N THR A 2 3.29 -26.28 -0.12
CA THR A 2 4.67 -26.75 -0.08
C THR A 2 5.08 -27.02 1.37
N ASN A 3 6.06 -27.89 1.59
CA ASN A 3 6.71 -27.98 2.89
C ASN A 3 7.41 -26.64 3.18
N ILE A 4 7.59 -26.29 4.47
CA ILE A 4 8.27 -25.06 4.88
C ILE A 4 9.73 -25.00 4.41
N ASP A 5 10.32 -26.14 4.07
CA ASP A 5 11.65 -26.23 3.46
C ASP A 5 11.67 -25.79 1.98
N GLU A 6 10.52 -25.71 1.31
CA GLU A 6 10.36 -25.45 -0.12
C GLU A 6 9.37 -24.30 -0.40
N LEU A 7 9.53 -23.17 0.31
CA LEU A 7 8.64 -22.02 0.16
C LEU A 7 8.53 -21.52 -1.28
N SER A 8 7.30 -21.55 -1.80
CA SER A 8 6.92 -21.01 -3.10
C SER A 8 5.77 -20.03 -2.93
N PHE A 9 5.82 -18.93 -3.67
CA PHE A 9 4.81 -17.88 -3.65
C PHE A 9 4.38 -17.60 -5.09
N SER A 10 3.07 -17.56 -5.33
CA SER A 10 2.56 -17.04 -6.60
C SER A 10 2.87 -15.54 -6.69
N PRO A 11 3.09 -14.96 -7.88
CA PRO A 11 3.31 -13.51 -7.99
C PRO A 11 2.16 -12.68 -7.39
N GLU A 12 0.93 -13.19 -7.50
CA GLU A 12 -0.28 -12.55 -6.96
C GLU A 12 -0.30 -12.47 -5.42
N TYR A 13 0.46 -13.33 -4.73
CA TYR A 13 0.61 -13.26 -3.27
C TYR A 13 1.20 -11.91 -2.83
N PHE A 14 2.03 -11.27 -3.64
CA PHE A 14 2.70 -10.02 -3.27
C PHE A 14 1.88 -8.77 -3.59
N CYS A 15 0.73 -8.91 -4.23
CA CYS A 15 -0.15 -7.77 -4.47
C CYS A 15 -0.85 -7.33 -3.19
N ASP A 16 -1.22 -6.05 -3.14
CA ASP A 16 -2.11 -5.53 -2.10
C ASP A 16 -3.40 -6.36 -2.05
N GLU A 17 -3.88 -6.65 -0.85
CA GLU A 17 -5.12 -7.41 -0.64
C GLU A 17 -5.98 -6.84 0.48
N ILE A 18 -7.28 -7.20 0.46
CA ILE A 18 -8.17 -7.01 1.59
C ILE A 18 -8.47 -8.39 2.19
N ARG A 19 -8.12 -8.56 3.46
CA ARG A 19 -8.39 -9.79 4.21
C ARG A 19 -9.26 -9.45 5.41
N GLU A 20 -10.47 -10.01 5.45
CA GLU A 20 -11.49 -9.68 6.45
C GLU A 20 -11.67 -8.16 6.61
N GLY A 21 -11.84 -7.41 5.53
CA GLY A 21 -12.02 -5.95 5.56
C GLY A 21 -10.77 -5.16 5.96
N PHE A 22 -9.66 -5.79 6.30
CA PHE A 22 -8.40 -5.10 6.62
C PHE A 22 -7.49 -5.03 5.39
N PHE A 23 -6.82 -3.89 5.21
CA PHE A 23 -5.87 -3.69 4.10
C PHE A 23 -4.48 -4.25 4.44
N VAL A 24 -4.01 -5.18 3.63
CA VAL A 24 -2.65 -5.75 3.72
C VAL A 24 -1.86 -5.32 2.49
N SER A 25 -0.78 -4.57 2.70
CA SER A 25 0.00 -4.03 1.60
C SER A 25 1.03 -5.00 1.03
N GLU A 26 1.51 -4.74 -0.18
CA GLU A 26 2.61 -5.48 -0.81
C GLU A 26 3.84 -5.55 0.10
N ALA A 27 4.16 -4.45 0.80
CA ALA A 27 5.29 -4.40 1.72
C ALA A 27 5.12 -5.35 2.91
N MET A 28 3.89 -5.49 3.43
CA MET A 28 3.58 -6.46 4.48
C MET A 28 3.65 -7.90 3.95
N LYS A 29 3.15 -8.17 2.74
CA LYS A 29 3.28 -9.50 2.12
C LYS A 29 4.74 -9.89 1.90
N PHE A 30 5.60 -8.95 1.48
CA PHE A 30 7.04 -9.17 1.42
C PHE A 30 7.64 -9.44 2.81
N TYR A 31 7.22 -8.69 3.84
CA TYR A 31 7.68 -8.89 5.22
C TYR A 31 7.35 -10.30 5.74
N TRP A 32 6.09 -10.73 5.62
CA TRP A 32 5.64 -12.09 5.96
C TRP A 32 6.42 -13.17 5.21
N ALA A 33 6.63 -13.01 3.89
CA ALA A 33 7.42 -13.97 3.12
C ALA A 33 8.88 -14.06 3.58
N GLY A 34 9.46 -12.95 4.02
CA GLY A 34 10.78 -12.90 4.64
C GLY A 34 10.82 -13.65 5.97
N GLN A 35 9.82 -13.48 6.84
CA GLN A 35 9.73 -14.20 8.11
C GLN A 35 9.58 -15.70 7.92
N LEU A 36 8.77 -16.13 6.96
CA LEU A 36 8.65 -17.55 6.60
C LEU A 36 10.00 -18.12 6.15
N ALA A 37 10.82 -17.35 5.42
CA ALA A 37 12.17 -17.77 5.07
C ALA A 37 13.09 -17.94 6.29
N VAL A 38 12.95 -17.11 7.33
CA VAL A 38 13.65 -17.30 8.61
C VAL A 38 13.12 -18.55 9.33
N LEU A 39 11.79 -18.73 9.41
CA LEU A 39 11.18 -19.90 10.03
C LEU A 39 11.59 -21.21 9.34
N SER A 40 11.76 -21.20 8.01
CA SER A 40 12.30 -22.32 7.24
C SER A 40 13.71 -22.72 7.70
N GLU A 41 14.60 -21.75 7.96
CA GLU A 41 15.95 -22.05 8.46
C GLU A 41 15.94 -22.58 9.90
N ILE A 42 15.02 -22.09 10.74
CA ILE A 42 14.77 -22.63 12.07
C ILE A 42 14.29 -24.08 11.98
N ASP A 43 13.29 -24.35 11.13
CA ASP A 43 12.72 -25.69 10.98
C ASP A 43 13.76 -26.71 10.49
N LYS A 44 14.62 -26.34 9.53
CA LYS A 44 15.73 -27.19 9.09
C LYS A 44 16.66 -27.57 10.23
N LEU A 45 17.04 -26.61 11.06
CA LEU A 45 17.89 -26.88 12.23
C LEU A 45 17.16 -27.78 13.23
N CYS A 46 15.89 -27.50 13.51
CA CYS A 46 15.07 -28.28 14.43
C CYS A 46 14.91 -29.73 13.95
N ARG A 47 14.57 -29.96 12.68
CA ARG A 47 14.45 -31.30 12.09
C ARG A 47 15.78 -32.06 12.11
N LYS A 48 16.91 -31.37 11.90
CA LYS A 48 18.25 -31.98 11.95
C LYS A 48 18.60 -32.54 13.34
N HIS A 49 18.07 -31.95 14.40
CA HIS A 49 18.42 -32.25 15.80
C HIS A 49 17.27 -32.84 16.62
N ASP A 50 16.20 -33.27 15.95
CA ASP A 50 14.99 -33.81 16.58
C ASP A 50 14.43 -32.88 17.68
N ILE A 51 14.38 -31.59 17.38
CA ILE A 51 13.76 -30.56 18.22
C ILE A 51 12.38 -30.24 17.67
N ILE A 52 11.37 -30.26 18.53
CA ILE A 52 9.99 -29.96 18.13
C ILE A 52 9.66 -28.52 18.56
N TRP A 53 9.17 -27.73 17.60
CA TRP A 53 8.56 -26.44 17.84
C TRP A 53 7.08 -26.48 17.46
N TYR A 54 6.30 -25.58 18.06
CA TYR A 54 4.88 -25.41 17.83
C TYR A 54 4.61 -23.96 17.45
N ALA A 55 3.71 -23.69 16.50
CA ALA A 55 3.14 -22.37 16.34
C ALA A 55 2.46 -21.97 17.65
N ASP A 56 2.61 -20.70 18.05
CA ASP A 56 2.08 -20.21 19.32
C ASP A 56 1.43 -18.82 19.12
N CYS A 57 0.79 -18.29 20.17
CA CYS A 57 0.24 -16.93 20.22
C CYS A 57 -0.57 -16.54 18.95
N GLY A 58 -0.25 -15.39 18.32
CA GLY A 58 -0.92 -14.88 17.13
C GLY A 58 -0.74 -15.79 15.91
N THR A 59 0.41 -16.46 15.80
CA THR A 59 0.70 -17.40 14.71
C THR A 59 -0.20 -18.64 14.76
N LEU A 60 -0.39 -19.24 15.93
CA LEU A 60 -1.32 -20.37 16.09
C LEU A 60 -2.76 -19.96 15.80
N LEU A 61 -3.16 -18.78 16.31
CA LEU A 61 -4.49 -18.24 16.08
C LEU A 61 -4.75 -17.99 14.59
N GLY A 62 -3.80 -17.36 13.89
CA GLY A 62 -3.84 -17.14 12.45
C GLY A 62 -3.90 -18.45 11.67
N ALA A 63 -3.08 -19.45 12.03
CA ALA A 63 -3.09 -20.76 11.37
C ALA A 63 -4.48 -21.43 11.47
N VAL A 64 -5.11 -21.41 12.64
CA VAL A 64 -6.42 -22.03 12.87
C VAL A 64 -7.55 -21.23 12.20
N ARG A 65 -7.57 -19.91 12.34
CA ARG A 65 -8.70 -19.06 11.92
C ARG A 65 -8.59 -18.60 10.47
N HIS A 66 -7.39 -18.23 10.04
CA HIS A 66 -7.12 -17.60 8.74
C HIS A 66 -6.37 -18.50 7.76
N LYS A 67 -5.82 -19.62 8.24
CA LYS A 67 -4.89 -20.48 7.46
C LYS A 67 -3.66 -19.71 7.01
N GLY A 68 -3.20 -18.76 7.82
CA GLY A 68 -2.15 -17.80 7.51
C GLY A 68 -2.06 -16.71 8.57
N TYR A 69 -1.45 -15.58 8.25
CA TYR A 69 -1.36 -14.46 9.17
C TYR A 69 -2.75 -13.86 9.46
N ILE A 70 -2.91 -13.39 10.70
CA ILE A 70 -3.97 -12.45 11.04
C ILE A 70 -3.68 -11.14 10.27
N PRO A 71 -4.66 -10.50 9.61
CA PRO A 71 -4.37 -9.39 8.69
C PRO A 71 -3.62 -8.19 9.31
N TRP A 72 -3.82 -7.95 10.60
CA TRP A 72 -3.25 -6.85 11.38
C TRP A 72 -2.09 -7.28 12.27
N ASP A 73 -1.49 -8.43 11.96
CA ASP A 73 -0.38 -9.02 12.69
C ASP A 73 0.89 -9.00 11.84
N ASP A 74 2.05 -8.80 12.46
CA ASP A 74 3.32 -8.60 11.76
C ASP A 74 4.51 -9.39 12.32
N ASP A 75 4.28 -10.31 13.26
CA ASP A 75 5.30 -11.23 13.78
C ASP A 75 4.99 -12.73 13.52
N ILE A 76 5.95 -13.58 13.86
CA ILE A 76 5.78 -15.03 13.95
C ILE A 76 6.23 -15.44 15.34
N ASP A 77 5.37 -16.17 16.04
CA ASP A 77 5.61 -16.75 17.35
C ASP A 77 5.62 -18.28 17.26
N ILE A 78 6.68 -18.88 17.79
CA ILE A 78 6.76 -20.31 18.02
C ILE A 78 7.10 -20.60 19.48
N ALA A 79 6.70 -21.77 19.97
CA ALA A 79 7.01 -22.24 21.31
C ALA A 79 7.77 -23.57 21.29
N MET A 80 8.62 -23.76 22.30
CA MET A 80 9.36 -24.98 22.56
C MET A 80 9.32 -25.30 24.05
N PHE A 81 9.29 -26.59 24.41
CA PHE A 81 9.53 -27.00 25.80
C PHE A 81 10.91 -26.52 26.26
N ARG A 82 11.06 -26.17 27.54
CA ARG A 82 12.30 -25.56 28.04
C ARG A 82 13.59 -26.30 27.65
N ASP A 83 13.61 -27.62 27.71
CA ASP A 83 14.79 -28.40 27.35
C ASP A 83 15.14 -28.26 25.86
N ASP A 84 14.13 -28.30 24.99
CA ASP A 84 14.26 -28.11 23.55
C ASP A 84 14.62 -26.67 23.20
N TYR A 85 14.01 -25.68 23.87
CA TYR A 85 14.40 -24.28 23.76
C TYR A 85 15.89 -24.08 24.09
N ASN A 86 16.35 -24.58 25.24
CA ASN A 86 17.76 -24.45 25.64
C ASN A 86 18.69 -25.13 24.64
N ARG A 87 18.36 -26.35 24.18
CA ARG A 87 19.11 -27.08 23.16
C ARG A 87 19.17 -26.28 21.86
N PHE A 88 18.04 -25.78 21.40
CA PHE A 88 17.95 -24.96 20.18
C PHE A 88 18.83 -23.72 20.29
N MET A 89 18.71 -22.95 21.38
CA MET A 89 19.46 -21.70 21.55
C MET A 89 20.98 -21.90 21.55
N GLU A 90 21.49 -23.04 22.03
CA GLU A 90 22.93 -23.37 21.93
C GLU A 90 23.34 -23.80 20.52
N LEU A 91 22.54 -24.65 19.87
CA LEU A 91 22.81 -25.09 18.50
C LEU A 91 22.74 -23.92 17.51
N ALA A 92 21.74 -23.05 17.66
CA ALA A 92 21.49 -21.92 16.78
C ALA A 92 22.67 -20.94 16.72
N LYS A 93 23.43 -20.79 17.81
CA LYS A 93 24.66 -19.96 17.84
C LYS A 93 25.78 -20.49 16.95
N THR A 94 25.81 -21.79 16.72
CA THR A 94 26.95 -22.49 16.11
C THR A 94 26.65 -23.10 14.75
N GLU A 95 25.38 -23.40 14.47
CA GLU A 95 24.97 -24.11 13.26
C GLU A 95 24.07 -23.31 12.32
N LEU A 96 23.42 -22.22 12.77
CA LEU A 96 22.75 -21.32 11.83
C LEU A 96 23.80 -20.56 11.00
N SER A 97 23.45 -20.23 9.76
CA SER A 97 24.33 -19.46 8.89
C SER A 97 24.68 -18.09 9.51
N ASP A 98 25.88 -17.57 9.22
CA ASP A 98 26.36 -16.25 9.67
C ASP A 98 25.48 -15.05 9.21
N GLU A 99 24.52 -15.30 8.33
CA GLU A 99 23.50 -14.37 7.84
C GLU A 99 22.30 -14.23 8.79
N LEU A 100 22.20 -15.10 9.80
CA LEU A 100 21.18 -15.05 10.85
C LEU A 100 21.80 -14.58 12.16
N LEU A 101 20.99 -13.91 12.98
CA LEU A 101 21.34 -13.41 14.30
C LEU A 101 20.41 -14.05 15.32
N VAL A 102 21.00 -14.71 16.30
CA VAL A 102 20.26 -15.28 17.44
C VAL A 102 20.38 -14.34 18.63
N ARG A 103 19.24 -14.02 19.23
CA ARG A 103 19.10 -13.08 20.34
C ARG A 103 18.30 -13.69 21.48
N SER A 104 18.67 -13.36 22.71
CA SER A 104 17.97 -13.75 23.94
C SER A 104 18.41 -12.86 25.10
N SER A 105 17.81 -13.07 26.28
CA SER A 105 18.24 -12.44 27.54
C SER A 105 19.72 -12.69 27.89
N ASP A 106 20.30 -13.82 27.45
CA ASP A 106 21.68 -14.17 27.75
C ASP A 106 22.69 -13.60 26.75
N PHE A 107 22.31 -13.46 25.48
CA PHE A 107 23.22 -13.08 24.39
C PHE A 107 22.50 -12.35 23.25
N GLY A 108 23.22 -11.41 22.62
CA GLY A 108 22.61 -10.43 21.72
C GLY A 108 21.84 -9.38 22.52
N ASP A 109 21.96 -8.11 22.18
CA ASP A 109 21.21 -7.05 22.87
C ASP A 109 19.71 -7.21 22.56
N PHE A 110 19.00 -7.93 23.42
CA PHE A 110 17.57 -8.22 23.33
C PHE A 110 16.90 -7.94 24.67
N ASP A 111 15.76 -7.28 24.60
CA ASP A 111 15.05 -6.71 25.74
C ASP A 111 13.87 -7.57 26.22
N MET A 112 13.74 -8.79 25.70
CA MET A 112 12.67 -9.73 26.04
C MET A 112 13.19 -11.03 26.66
N PRO A 113 12.43 -11.68 27.57
CA PRO A 113 12.82 -12.90 28.26
C PRO A 113 12.53 -14.18 27.45
N PHE A 114 12.74 -14.11 26.13
CA PHE A 114 12.57 -15.23 25.20
C PHE A 114 13.63 -15.15 24.08
N GLY A 115 13.62 -16.11 23.17
CA GLY A 115 14.58 -16.19 22.06
C GLY A 115 14.03 -15.52 20.81
N ARG A 116 14.89 -14.91 19.99
CA ARG A 116 14.52 -14.41 18.67
C ARG A 116 15.61 -14.74 17.66
N VAL A 117 15.21 -15.23 16.49
CA VAL A 117 16.11 -15.41 15.35
C VAL A 117 15.74 -14.40 14.27
N LEU A 118 16.72 -13.62 13.82
CA LEU A 118 16.55 -12.57 12.81
C LEU A 118 17.48 -12.82 11.63
N ASN A 119 17.12 -12.32 10.45
CA ASN A 119 18.13 -12.07 9.42
C ASN A 119 19.05 -10.89 9.82
N LYS A 120 20.28 -10.89 9.29
CA LYS A 120 21.29 -9.90 9.63
C LYS A 120 21.13 -8.60 8.85
N GLY A 121 21.21 -7.49 9.59
CA GLY A 121 21.19 -6.12 9.05
C GLY A 121 19.82 -5.48 9.15
N ALA A 122 19.77 -4.17 9.43
CA ALA A 122 18.51 -3.43 9.54
C ALA A 122 17.77 -3.36 8.19
N TYR A 123 18.54 -3.21 7.10
CA TYR A 123 18.08 -3.32 5.72
C TYR A 123 19.21 -3.85 4.83
N ASN A 124 18.87 -4.65 3.81
CA ASN A 124 19.83 -5.18 2.84
C ASN A 124 19.18 -5.33 1.45
N PHE A 125 19.81 -4.73 0.44
CA PHE A 125 19.33 -4.71 -0.96
C PHE A 125 20.20 -5.56 -1.89
N ASP A 126 21.15 -6.31 -1.34
CA ASP A 126 21.93 -7.25 -2.13
C ASP A 126 20.98 -8.28 -2.79
N SER A 127 21.19 -8.54 -4.09
CA SER A 127 20.31 -9.42 -4.86
C SER A 127 20.19 -10.84 -4.28
N THR A 128 21.25 -11.36 -3.64
CA THR A 128 21.23 -12.69 -3.01
C THR A 128 20.41 -12.67 -1.72
N PHE A 129 20.52 -11.60 -0.93
CA PHE A 129 19.70 -11.39 0.26
C PHE A 129 18.22 -11.25 -0.10
N ILE A 130 17.92 -10.38 -1.05
CA ILE A 130 16.54 -10.13 -1.52
C ILE A 130 15.90 -11.42 -2.05
N ALA A 131 16.64 -12.22 -2.82
CA ALA A 131 16.12 -13.50 -3.30
C ALA A 131 15.88 -14.51 -2.16
N LYS A 132 16.80 -14.59 -1.17
CA LYS A 132 16.68 -15.50 -0.02
C LYS A 132 15.45 -15.16 0.82
N TYR A 133 15.25 -13.88 1.12
CA TYR A 133 14.12 -13.36 1.92
C TYR A 133 12.95 -12.87 1.06
N LYS A 134 12.79 -13.48 -0.13
CA LYS A 134 11.56 -13.40 -0.95
C LYS A 134 11.11 -11.98 -1.30
N GLY A 135 12.04 -11.06 -1.51
CA GLY A 135 11.76 -9.66 -1.84
C GLY A 135 11.85 -8.70 -0.65
N CYS A 136 11.88 -9.21 0.59
CA CYS A 136 11.93 -8.36 1.79
C CYS A 136 13.31 -7.72 1.97
N PRO A 137 13.42 -6.38 1.97
CA PRO A 137 14.68 -5.71 2.24
C PRO A 137 14.97 -5.51 3.73
N PHE A 138 13.98 -5.77 4.60
CA PHE A 138 14.03 -5.42 6.02
C PHE A 138 14.58 -6.54 6.90
N SER A 139 14.93 -6.15 8.12
CA SER A 139 15.10 -7.13 9.19
C SER A 139 13.75 -7.77 9.53
N VAL A 140 13.69 -9.09 9.43
CA VAL A 140 12.57 -9.97 9.79
C VAL A 140 13.05 -10.98 10.82
N GLY A 141 12.16 -11.44 11.68
CA GLY A 141 12.49 -12.43 12.70
C GLY A 141 11.31 -13.27 13.15
N VAL A 142 11.65 -14.29 13.93
CA VAL A 142 10.74 -15.25 14.56
C VAL A 142 11.03 -15.27 16.06
N ASP A 143 9.98 -15.16 16.86
CA ASP A 143 10.01 -15.25 18.31
C ASP A 143 9.85 -16.69 18.78
N ILE A 144 10.62 -17.04 19.80
CA ILE A 144 10.74 -18.40 20.30
C ILE A 144 10.52 -18.39 21.80
N PHE A 145 9.32 -18.77 22.21
CA PHE A 145 8.87 -18.79 23.60
C PHE A 145 9.23 -20.11 24.28
N PRO A 146 9.87 -20.07 25.45
CA PRO A 146 10.00 -21.26 26.28
C PRO A 146 8.68 -21.57 27.01
N MET A 147 8.32 -22.84 27.04
CA MET A 147 7.25 -23.37 27.90
C MET A 147 7.85 -24.06 29.13
N ASP A 148 7.35 -23.68 30.31
CA ASP A 148 7.85 -24.14 31.61
C ASP A 148 6.73 -24.79 32.45
N SER A 149 7.10 -25.64 33.41
CA SER A 149 6.17 -26.30 34.34
C SER A 149 5.55 -25.32 35.34
N ILE A 150 4.26 -25.53 35.66
CA ILE A 150 3.54 -24.87 36.74
C ILE A 150 3.76 -25.62 38.06
N TYR A 151 3.84 -24.93 39.20
CA TYR A 151 3.85 -25.62 40.49
C TYR A 151 2.49 -26.23 40.81
N ASP A 152 2.47 -27.50 41.23
CA ASP A 152 1.24 -28.15 41.72
C ASP A 152 0.81 -27.57 43.10
N ASP A 153 1.75 -26.97 43.82
CA ASP A 153 1.52 -26.24 45.07
C ASP A 153 1.10 -24.80 44.75
N ALA A 154 -0.18 -24.50 45.00
CA ALA A 154 -0.78 -23.21 44.67
C ALA A 154 -0.11 -22.03 45.39
N ASP A 155 0.35 -22.20 46.64
CA ASP A 155 0.99 -21.11 47.39
C ASP A 155 2.37 -20.79 46.81
N LYS A 156 3.10 -21.82 46.35
CA LYS A 156 4.37 -21.63 45.63
C LYS A 156 4.17 -20.98 44.27
N GLU A 157 3.14 -21.38 43.52
CA GLU A 157 2.84 -20.77 42.23
C GLU A 157 2.44 -19.30 42.40
N GLU A 158 1.60 -18.98 43.39
CA GLU A 158 1.19 -17.61 43.67
C GLU A 158 2.40 -16.72 44.01
N ASP A 159 3.33 -17.21 44.84
CA ASP A 159 4.56 -16.50 45.15
C ASP A 159 5.44 -16.30 43.90
N ARG A 160 5.61 -17.34 43.09
CA ARG A 160 6.38 -17.28 41.84
C ARG A 160 5.79 -16.27 40.86
N VAL A 161 4.48 -16.33 40.61
CA VAL A 161 3.75 -15.41 39.74
C VAL A 161 3.87 -13.98 40.26
N LYS A 162 3.73 -13.76 41.57
CA LYS A 162 3.90 -12.43 42.17
C LYS A 162 5.30 -11.86 41.93
N ARG A 163 6.35 -12.65 42.12
CA ARG A 163 7.74 -12.21 41.87
C ARG A 163 7.97 -11.95 40.38
N GLY A 164 7.53 -12.85 39.51
CA GLY A 164 7.60 -12.70 38.06
C GLY A 164 6.86 -11.46 37.55
N LYS A 165 5.60 -11.26 37.95
CA LYS A 165 4.77 -10.11 37.59
C LYS A 165 5.42 -8.79 37.96
N ARG A 166 6.07 -8.72 39.12
CA ARG A 166 6.79 -7.51 39.55
C ARG A 166 7.93 -7.17 38.62
N ILE A 167 8.72 -8.16 38.20
CA ILE A 167 9.81 -7.97 37.25
C ILE A 167 9.23 -7.59 35.88
N TYR A 168 8.20 -8.29 35.41
CA TYR A 168 7.51 -7.97 34.15
C TYR A 168 7.05 -6.51 34.10
N SER A 169 6.32 -6.04 35.11
CA SER A 169 5.86 -4.65 35.17
C SER A 169 7.01 -3.64 35.19
N LEU A 170 8.14 -3.98 35.80
CA LEU A 170 9.32 -3.15 35.82
C LEU A 170 10.01 -3.12 34.44
N LEU A 171 10.11 -4.26 33.77
CA LEU A 171 10.62 -4.38 32.40
C LEU A 171 9.79 -3.55 31.42
N GLU A 172 8.46 -3.71 31.44
CA GLU A 172 7.54 -2.91 30.61
C GLU A 172 7.69 -1.41 30.89
N GLY A 173 7.75 -1.03 32.16
CA GLY A 173 7.92 0.36 32.54
C GLY A 173 9.24 0.99 32.06
N ILE A 174 10.31 0.21 32.00
CA ILE A 174 11.61 0.63 31.45
C ILE A 174 11.55 0.72 29.92
N ARG A 175 10.99 -0.30 29.24
CA ARG A 175 10.92 -0.39 27.78
C ARG A 175 10.08 0.75 27.19
N HIS A 176 8.91 0.99 27.76
CA HIS A 176 7.99 2.05 27.33
C HIS A 176 8.36 3.43 27.89
N LYS A 177 9.46 3.53 28.64
CA LYS A 177 9.93 4.78 29.28
C LYS A 177 8.85 5.46 30.13
N SER A 178 7.97 4.67 30.74
CA SER A 178 6.85 5.17 31.55
C SER A 178 7.19 5.32 33.03
N LEU A 179 8.31 4.75 33.48
CA LEU A 179 8.83 4.89 34.85
C LEU A 179 10.00 5.87 34.92
N SER A 180 10.02 6.67 35.99
CA SER A 180 11.18 7.50 36.35
C SER A 180 12.32 6.66 36.93
N ASP A 181 13.54 7.18 36.88
CA ASP A 181 14.71 6.54 37.52
C ASP A 181 14.47 6.20 39.00
N ALA A 182 13.78 7.07 39.74
CA ALA A 182 13.47 6.83 41.16
C ALA A 182 12.51 5.65 41.36
N GLU A 183 11.50 5.51 40.49
CA GLU A 183 10.56 4.38 40.49
C GLU A 183 11.26 3.09 40.10
N ILE A 184 12.14 3.12 39.10
CA ILE A 184 12.96 1.99 38.68
C ILE A 184 13.82 1.52 39.86
N GLN A 185 14.56 2.42 40.52
CA GLN A 185 15.42 2.07 41.66
C GLN A 185 14.60 1.51 42.84
N LYS A 186 13.40 2.04 43.10
CA LYS A 186 12.50 1.53 44.13
C LYS A 186 11.99 0.13 43.78
N GLY A 187 11.62 -0.11 42.53
CA GLY A 187 11.20 -1.41 42.02
C GLY A 187 12.31 -2.46 42.16
N ILE A 188 13.53 -2.12 41.72
CA ILE A 188 14.73 -2.96 41.86
C ILE A 188 14.96 -3.33 43.33
N ALA A 189 14.89 -2.37 44.26
CA ALA A 189 15.12 -2.65 45.68
C ALA A 189 14.08 -3.61 46.30
N ILE A 190 12.86 -3.65 45.77
CA ILE A 190 11.84 -4.62 46.17
C ILE A 190 12.17 -5.99 45.59
N VAL A 191 12.49 -6.06 44.30
CA VAL A 191 12.89 -7.30 43.61
C VAL A 191 14.11 -7.95 44.29
N GLU A 192 15.12 -7.17 44.65
CA GLU A 192 16.30 -7.62 45.39
C GLU A 192 15.93 -8.26 46.74
N ARG A 193 15.01 -7.64 47.48
CA ARG A 193 14.56 -8.15 48.79
C ARG A 193 13.75 -9.44 48.65
N GLU A 194 12.83 -9.49 47.69
CA GLU A 194 11.93 -10.63 47.51
C GLU A 194 12.66 -11.87 46.96
N ASN A 195 13.72 -11.68 46.17
CA ASN A 195 14.47 -12.79 45.55
C ASN A 195 15.80 -13.07 46.26
N ASN A 196 16.16 -12.31 47.30
CA ASN A 196 17.42 -12.42 48.03
C ASN A 196 18.67 -12.34 47.11
N ILE A 197 18.68 -11.36 46.20
CA ILE A 197 19.76 -11.11 45.26
C ILE A 197 20.25 -9.65 45.36
N VAL A 198 21.38 -9.35 44.70
CA VAL A 198 21.86 -7.98 44.50
C VAL A 198 22.01 -7.74 43.01
N ILE A 199 21.27 -6.75 42.48
CA ILE A 199 21.41 -6.31 41.09
C ILE A 199 22.55 -5.30 41.07
N THR A 200 23.58 -5.55 40.27
CA THR A 200 24.86 -4.83 40.39
C THR A 200 24.79 -3.38 39.90
N ARG A 201 23.73 -2.99 39.17
CA ARG A 201 23.40 -1.62 38.70
C ARG A 201 24.50 -0.92 37.88
N LYS A 202 25.63 -1.60 37.62
CA LYS A 202 26.81 -1.10 36.90
C LYS A 202 26.76 -1.44 35.41
N LYS A 203 25.92 -2.40 35.02
CA LYS A 203 25.54 -2.75 33.66
C LYS A 203 24.02 -2.55 33.58
N ASN A 204 23.51 -2.19 32.41
CA ASN A 204 22.09 -1.97 32.16
C ASN A 204 21.18 -2.91 33.01
N PRO A 205 20.42 -2.40 33.99
CA PRO A 205 19.66 -3.23 34.94
C PRO A 205 18.63 -4.12 34.24
N LEU A 206 18.24 -3.76 33.01
CA LEU A 206 17.37 -4.54 32.14
C LEU A 206 17.87 -5.98 31.97
N LYS A 207 19.17 -6.18 31.68
CA LYS A 207 19.71 -7.52 31.42
C LYS A 207 19.66 -8.40 32.68
N GLU A 208 20.04 -7.86 33.83
CA GLU A 208 20.01 -8.60 35.10
C GLU A 208 18.56 -8.94 35.51
N LEU A 209 17.60 -8.04 35.25
CA LEU A 209 16.18 -8.29 35.47
C LEU A 209 15.63 -9.38 34.53
N LEU A 210 16.01 -9.37 33.25
CA LEU A 210 15.61 -10.41 32.29
C LEU A 210 16.16 -11.78 32.66
N GLN A 211 17.43 -11.84 33.07
CA GLN A 211 18.04 -13.09 33.55
C GLN A 211 17.40 -13.60 34.83
N LEU A 212 17.02 -12.70 35.74
CA LEU A 212 16.26 -13.06 36.93
C LEU A 212 14.86 -13.58 36.56
N PHE A 213 14.15 -12.92 35.65
CA PHE A 213 12.84 -13.38 35.19
C PHE A 213 12.92 -14.81 34.64
N ASP A 214 13.90 -15.08 33.78
CA ASP A 214 14.13 -16.41 33.22
C ASP A 214 14.51 -17.45 34.29
N GLN A 215 15.27 -17.06 35.33
CA GLN A 215 15.52 -17.93 36.48
C GLN A 215 14.24 -18.29 37.24
N ILE A 216 13.38 -17.31 37.49
CA ILE A 216 12.09 -17.50 38.17
C ILE A 216 11.17 -18.41 37.34
N ALA A 217 11.09 -18.18 36.03
CA ALA A 217 10.32 -19.02 35.10
C ALA A 217 10.73 -20.51 35.19
N LYS A 218 12.02 -20.78 35.36
CA LYS A 218 12.59 -22.13 35.38
C LYS A 218 12.43 -22.90 36.70
N GLU A 219 11.95 -22.27 37.78
CA GLU A 219 12.03 -22.83 39.14
C GLU A 219 11.37 -24.22 39.32
N ASN A 220 10.34 -24.56 38.53
CA ASN A 220 9.65 -25.86 38.62
C ASN A 220 10.01 -26.88 37.51
N ASN A 221 10.97 -26.60 36.64
CA ASN A 221 11.24 -27.48 35.48
C ASN A 221 11.93 -28.80 35.83
N SER A 222 12.45 -28.94 37.06
CA SER A 222 12.99 -30.21 37.55
C SER A 222 11.91 -31.24 37.88
N GLU A 223 10.66 -30.79 38.05
CA GLU A 223 9.50 -31.63 38.36
C GLU A 223 8.56 -31.67 37.15
N LYS A 224 8.07 -32.87 36.80
CA LYS A 224 7.06 -33.01 35.75
C LYS A 224 5.71 -32.63 36.35
N SER A 225 5.19 -31.46 35.97
CA SER A 225 3.80 -31.06 36.24
C SER A 225 2.91 -31.36 35.04
N ASP A 226 1.63 -31.64 35.31
CA ASP A 226 0.57 -31.80 34.31
C ASP A 226 0.14 -30.46 33.70
N GLU A 227 0.53 -29.33 34.29
CA GLU A 227 0.31 -27.98 33.75
C GLU A 227 1.63 -27.32 33.32
N ILE A 228 1.55 -26.58 32.23
CA ILE A 228 2.66 -25.80 31.66
C ILE A 228 2.15 -24.42 31.23
N ALA A 229 3.07 -23.48 31.05
CA ALA A 229 2.73 -22.15 30.55
C ALA A 229 3.87 -21.50 29.79
N VAL A 230 3.51 -20.55 28.94
CA VAL A 230 4.45 -19.51 28.47
C VAL A 230 4.54 -18.46 29.57
N MET A 231 5.62 -18.53 30.37
CA MET A 231 5.71 -17.83 31.65
C MET A 231 5.66 -16.31 31.54
N ILE A 232 6.11 -15.74 30.42
CA ILE A 232 6.03 -14.29 30.21
C ILE A 232 4.58 -13.79 30.15
N VAL A 233 3.70 -14.55 29.50
CA VAL A 233 2.25 -14.24 29.42
C VAL A 233 1.55 -14.64 30.72
N TRP A 234 1.84 -15.83 31.27
CA TRP A 234 1.23 -16.28 32.52
C TRP A 234 1.54 -15.40 33.72
N MET A 235 2.82 -15.08 33.96
CA MET A 235 3.20 -14.24 35.09
C MET A 235 2.85 -12.76 34.85
N GLY A 236 2.88 -12.30 33.59
CA GLY A 236 2.57 -10.92 33.25
C GLY A 236 1.07 -10.61 33.31
N GLU A 237 0.30 -11.40 32.58
CA GLU A 237 -1.10 -11.14 32.24
C GLU A 237 -2.06 -12.09 32.96
N GLY A 238 -1.63 -13.32 33.25
CA GLY A 238 -2.45 -14.35 33.89
C GLY A 238 -3.10 -15.31 32.89
N ASP A 239 -2.68 -15.27 31.63
CA ASP A 239 -3.17 -16.12 30.54
C ASP A 239 -2.10 -17.15 30.13
N ALA A 240 -2.34 -17.96 29.10
CA ALA A 240 -1.36 -18.92 28.56
C ALA A 240 -0.93 -20.06 29.52
N LYS A 241 -1.80 -20.45 30.45
CA LYS A 241 -1.65 -21.68 31.24
C LYS A 241 -2.48 -22.80 30.62
N PHE A 242 -1.86 -23.95 30.32
CA PHE A 242 -2.51 -25.05 29.62
C PHE A 242 -2.09 -26.43 30.14
N PRO A 243 -2.96 -27.45 30.00
CA PRO A 243 -2.59 -28.83 30.26
C PRO A 243 -1.45 -29.28 29.34
N ARG A 244 -0.42 -29.92 29.91
CA ARG A 244 0.71 -30.47 29.16
C ARG A 244 0.27 -31.44 28.06
N SER A 245 -0.80 -32.18 28.31
CA SER A 245 -1.38 -33.14 27.36
C SER A 245 -1.84 -32.51 26.04
N CYS A 246 -2.03 -31.18 25.98
CA CYS A 246 -2.32 -30.49 24.72
C CYS A 246 -1.23 -30.72 23.66
N TYR A 247 0.01 -30.97 24.11
CA TYR A 247 1.21 -31.13 23.29
C TYR A 247 1.68 -32.59 23.17
N ASP A 248 0.89 -33.57 23.61
CA ASP A 248 1.23 -35.01 23.49
C ASP A 248 1.38 -35.46 22.03
N SER A 249 0.72 -34.75 21.11
CA SER A 249 0.82 -34.95 19.67
C SER A 249 0.58 -33.65 18.92
N TRP A 250 0.95 -33.64 17.64
CA TRP A 250 0.83 -32.47 16.77
C TRP A 250 0.49 -32.88 15.34
N SER A 251 -0.03 -31.91 14.59
CA SER A 251 -0.21 -32.00 13.15
C SER A 251 0.34 -30.75 12.46
N GLU A 252 0.61 -30.88 11.16
CA GLU A 252 0.93 -29.75 10.30
C GLU A 252 -0.38 -29.17 9.74
N ILE A 253 -0.63 -27.89 10.02
CA ILE A 253 -1.83 -27.18 9.56
C ILE A 253 -1.46 -26.05 8.57
N PRO A 254 -2.36 -25.68 7.64
CA PRO A 254 -2.10 -24.64 6.64
C PRO A 254 -1.69 -23.28 7.24
N PHE A 255 -0.68 -22.65 6.65
CA PHE A 255 -0.26 -21.28 6.97
C PHE A 255 0.32 -20.59 5.72
N GLU A 256 -0.42 -19.64 5.16
CA GLU A 256 -0.14 -18.99 3.87
C GLU A 256 0.08 -20.01 2.75
N THR A 257 1.31 -20.12 2.24
CA THR A 257 1.70 -21.03 1.15
C THR A 257 2.29 -22.36 1.65
N THR A 258 2.49 -22.47 2.97
CA THR A 258 3.14 -23.59 3.65
C THR A 258 2.22 -24.20 4.72
N THR A 259 2.80 -25.00 5.60
CA THR A 259 2.19 -25.48 6.84
C THR A 259 3.07 -25.13 8.04
N VAL A 260 2.46 -25.05 9.23
CA VAL A 260 3.13 -24.91 10.53
C VAL A 260 2.71 -26.04 11.46
N ARG A 261 3.55 -26.40 12.43
CA ARG A 261 3.20 -27.41 13.45
C ARG A 261 2.27 -26.80 14.48
N ALA A 262 1.16 -27.46 14.76
CA ALA A 262 0.23 -27.07 15.81
C ALA A 262 -0.01 -28.26 16.77
N PRO A 263 -0.14 -28.00 18.08
CA PRO A 263 -0.51 -29.05 19.03
C PRO A 263 -1.93 -29.56 18.72
N GLU A 264 -2.21 -30.86 18.85
CA GLU A 264 -3.60 -31.37 18.68
C GLU A 264 -4.57 -30.73 19.70
N GLY A 265 -4.07 -30.32 20.87
CA GLY A 265 -4.81 -29.54 21.85
C GLY A 265 -4.95 -28.03 21.56
N MET A 266 -4.71 -27.58 20.31
CA MET A 266 -4.68 -26.15 19.92
C MET A 266 -5.89 -25.34 20.40
N ASN A 267 -7.09 -25.92 20.45
CA ASN A 267 -8.28 -25.21 20.92
C ASN A 267 -8.17 -24.79 22.39
N ALA A 268 -7.68 -25.68 23.26
CA ALA A 268 -7.50 -25.37 24.68
C ALA A 268 -6.38 -24.35 24.89
N VAL A 269 -5.32 -24.42 24.06
CA VAL A 269 -4.24 -23.43 24.06
C VAL A 269 -4.78 -22.05 23.67
N LEU A 270 -5.53 -21.95 22.58
CA LEU A 270 -6.10 -20.68 22.11
C LEU A 270 -7.17 -20.11 23.05
N GLU A 271 -8.00 -20.95 23.68
CA GLU A 271 -8.92 -20.53 24.74
C GLU A 271 -8.18 -19.95 25.95
N ALA A 272 -7.04 -20.54 26.33
CA ALA A 272 -6.21 -20.05 27.43
C ALA A 272 -5.48 -18.73 27.13
N TYR A 273 -5.25 -18.40 25.85
CA TYR A 273 -4.69 -17.11 25.43
C TYR A 273 -5.75 -16.04 25.24
N PHE A 274 -6.87 -16.37 24.58
CA PHE A 274 -7.75 -15.35 23.99
C PHE A 274 -9.23 -15.53 24.37
N GLY A 275 -9.59 -16.59 25.10
CA GLY A 275 -10.99 -16.92 25.38
C GLY A 275 -11.76 -17.31 24.11
N ASP A 276 -12.75 -16.51 23.71
CA ASP A 276 -13.53 -16.72 22.47
C ASP A 276 -12.73 -16.30 21.22
N TYR A 277 -11.67 -17.06 20.93
CA TYR A 277 -10.64 -16.73 19.94
C TYR A 277 -11.16 -16.75 18.48
N MET A 278 -12.28 -17.43 18.22
CA MET A 278 -12.89 -17.48 16.89
C MET A 278 -13.57 -16.15 16.51
N LYS A 279 -13.86 -15.28 17.48
CA LYS A 279 -14.36 -13.94 17.23
C LYS A 279 -13.19 -13.00 16.88
N PRO A 280 -13.13 -12.42 15.66
CA PRO A 280 -12.08 -11.47 15.31
C PRO A 280 -12.19 -10.20 16.15
N VAL A 281 -11.06 -9.76 16.70
CA VAL A 281 -10.90 -8.47 17.39
C VAL A 281 -9.81 -7.70 16.66
N ARG A 282 -10.16 -6.55 16.09
CA ARG A 282 -9.23 -5.67 15.37
C ARG A 282 -8.61 -4.64 16.33
N GLY A 283 -7.42 -4.14 16.00
CA GLY A 283 -6.85 -2.96 16.64
C GLY A 283 -6.06 -3.20 17.94
N THR A 284 -5.79 -4.46 18.31
CA THR A 284 -4.95 -4.81 19.47
C THR A 284 -3.62 -5.38 18.98
N ALA A 285 -2.68 -4.53 18.58
CA ALA A 285 -1.29 -4.94 18.41
C ALA A 285 -0.51 -4.53 19.68
N SER A 286 0.20 -5.47 20.29
CA SER A 286 1.05 -5.18 21.46
C SER A 286 2.34 -4.44 21.07
N HIS A 287 2.59 -4.28 19.77
CA HIS A 287 3.74 -3.62 19.15
C HIS A 287 3.29 -2.61 18.07
N GLY A 288 4.22 -1.76 17.63
CA GLY A 288 3.94 -0.78 16.58
C GLY A 288 3.75 -1.44 15.22
N TYR A 289 2.59 -1.24 14.59
CA TYR A 289 2.27 -1.77 13.27
C TYR A 289 2.31 -0.69 12.17
N PRO A 290 2.79 -1.02 10.96
CA PRO A 290 3.60 -2.20 10.64
C PRO A 290 5.00 -2.04 11.22
N VAL A 291 5.56 -3.12 11.74
CA VAL A 291 6.86 -3.16 12.43
C VAL A 291 8.02 -2.57 11.63
N TYR A 292 7.99 -2.64 10.30
CA TYR A 292 9.04 -2.07 9.45
C TYR A 292 8.98 -0.55 9.30
N ARG A 293 7.93 0.13 9.77
CA ARG A 293 7.72 1.57 9.52
C ARG A 293 8.83 2.44 10.10
N GLU A 294 9.31 2.12 11.29
CA GLU A 294 10.45 2.84 11.89
C GLU A 294 11.73 2.68 11.05
N LEU A 295 11.94 1.51 10.45
CA LEU A 295 13.07 1.26 9.55
C LEU A 295 12.94 2.07 8.26
N GLU A 296 11.74 2.18 7.70
CA GLU A 296 11.46 3.06 6.55
C GLU A 296 11.75 4.51 6.89
N ASP A 297 11.30 5.00 8.05
CA ASP A 297 11.50 6.38 8.47
C ASP A 297 12.98 6.73 8.64
N VAL A 298 13.76 5.84 9.24
CA VAL A 298 15.22 5.99 9.37
C VAL A 298 15.90 5.99 8.00
N PHE A 299 15.52 5.06 7.12
CA PHE A 299 16.09 5.00 5.77
C PHE A 299 15.75 6.27 4.98
N ARG A 300 14.50 6.71 5.05
CA ARG A 300 14.02 7.94 4.42
C ARG A 300 14.77 9.16 4.91
N GLY A 301 14.94 9.33 6.22
CA GLY A 301 15.69 10.43 6.80
C GLY A 301 17.13 10.51 6.29
N ARG A 302 17.72 9.37 5.91
CA ARG A 302 19.09 9.29 5.38
C ARG A 302 19.19 9.46 3.86
N TYR A 303 18.25 8.93 3.09
CA TYR A 303 18.36 8.82 1.63
C TYR A 303 17.32 9.61 0.83
N GLY A 304 16.31 10.20 1.49
CA GLY A 304 15.26 11.00 0.84
C GLY A 304 14.30 10.19 -0.05
N LYS A 305 14.22 8.88 0.16
CA LYS A 305 13.31 7.95 -0.54
C LYS A 305 12.99 6.74 0.34
N ASN A 306 11.94 6.00 0.02
CA ASN A 306 11.64 4.74 0.70
C ASN A 306 12.64 3.63 0.31
N PRO A 307 12.91 2.69 1.23
CA PRO A 307 13.71 1.50 0.94
C PRO A 307 12.96 0.53 0.01
N THR A 308 11.65 0.45 0.18
CA THR A 308 10.72 -0.22 -0.73
C THR A 308 10.49 0.65 -1.96
N CYS A 309 10.02 0.06 -3.07
CA CYS A 309 9.71 0.83 -4.29
C CYS A 309 8.51 1.77 -4.13
N ARG A 310 7.92 1.80 -2.93
CA ARG A 310 6.76 2.56 -2.53
C ARG A 310 6.96 4.05 -2.75
N TYR A 311 5.91 4.69 -3.26
CA TYR A 311 5.87 6.13 -3.41
C TYR A 311 6.01 6.84 -2.05
N TYR A 312 6.65 7.99 -2.09
CA TYR A 312 6.82 8.85 -0.93
C TYR A 312 6.32 10.25 -1.28
N PHE A 313 5.42 10.78 -0.47
CA PHE A 313 4.92 12.12 -0.64
C PHE A 313 5.87 13.15 -0.02
N ASP A 314 6.39 14.05 -0.85
CA ASP A 314 7.19 15.20 -0.40
C ASP A 314 6.33 16.48 -0.41
N LYS A 315 5.85 16.87 0.78
CA LYS A 315 5.07 18.11 0.99
C LYS A 315 5.77 19.35 0.41
N THR A 316 7.10 19.41 0.39
CA THR A 316 7.83 20.59 -0.11
C THR A 316 7.76 20.75 -1.62
N ARG A 317 7.41 19.68 -2.34
CA ARG A 317 7.27 19.65 -3.80
C ARG A 317 5.82 19.69 -4.26
N PHE A 318 4.87 19.60 -3.34
CA PHE A 318 3.46 19.57 -3.67
C PHE A 318 2.88 20.96 -3.83
N THR A 319 2.23 21.19 -4.96
CA THR A 319 1.42 22.39 -5.20
C THR A 319 0.00 21.99 -5.56
N PRO A 320 -1.02 22.69 -5.02
CA PRO A 320 -2.41 22.46 -5.40
C PRO A 320 -2.58 22.65 -6.91
N LYS A 321 -3.25 21.73 -7.59
CA LYS A 321 -3.46 21.84 -9.03
C LYS A 321 -4.44 22.98 -9.34
N ALA A 322 -4.03 23.85 -10.26
CA ALA A 322 -4.96 24.78 -10.90
C ALA A 322 -5.95 24.00 -11.78
N VAL A 323 -7.13 24.59 -12.00
CA VAL A 323 -8.11 24.06 -12.95
C VAL A 323 -7.48 24.05 -14.35
N ARG A 324 -7.40 22.87 -14.98
CA ARG A 324 -6.89 22.74 -16.35
C ARG A 324 -7.93 23.25 -17.34
N LYS A 325 -7.45 23.86 -18.42
CA LYS A 325 -8.29 24.26 -19.56
C LYS A 325 -8.74 23.02 -20.31
N THR A 326 -10.02 22.95 -20.64
CA THR A 326 -10.58 21.84 -21.43
C THR A 326 -9.98 21.84 -22.84
N PHE A 327 -10.09 20.72 -23.55
CA PHE A 327 -9.69 20.64 -24.95
C PHE A 327 -10.41 21.70 -25.81
N SER A 328 -11.69 21.94 -25.51
CA SER A 328 -12.48 23.01 -26.12
C SER A 328 -11.90 24.39 -25.82
N ASP A 329 -11.59 24.69 -24.55
CA ASP A 329 -10.98 25.97 -24.16
C ASP A 329 -9.64 26.20 -24.87
N GLN A 330 -8.82 25.15 -24.99
CA GLN A 330 -7.54 25.23 -25.71
C GLN A 330 -7.75 25.60 -27.19
N GLN A 331 -8.76 25.02 -27.85
CA GLN A 331 -9.08 25.38 -29.25
C GLN A 331 -9.61 26.82 -29.34
N MET A 332 -10.47 27.22 -28.42
CA MET A 332 -11.02 28.58 -28.37
C MET A 332 -9.94 29.63 -28.14
N ASP A 333 -8.99 29.37 -27.25
CA ASP A 333 -7.87 30.26 -26.98
C ASP A 333 -7.01 30.46 -28.22
N LEU A 334 -6.69 29.38 -28.96
CA LEU A 334 -5.89 29.47 -30.17
C LEU A 334 -6.56 30.37 -31.21
N LEU A 335 -7.88 30.27 -31.36
CA LEU A 335 -8.67 31.14 -32.24
C LEU A 335 -8.80 32.57 -31.70
N ALA A 336 -8.85 32.76 -30.38
CA ALA A 336 -8.99 34.09 -29.78
C ALA A 336 -7.78 35.00 -30.08
N TYR A 337 -6.57 34.44 -30.18
CA TYR A 337 -5.37 35.20 -30.56
C TYR A 337 -5.45 35.77 -31.99
N LEU A 338 -6.23 35.15 -32.88
CA LEU A 338 -6.31 35.56 -34.28
C LEU A 338 -6.98 36.93 -34.46
N LYS A 339 -7.92 37.31 -33.57
CA LYS A 339 -8.52 38.66 -33.58
C LYS A 339 -7.47 39.75 -33.34
N GLY A 340 -6.55 39.52 -32.40
CA GLY A 340 -5.43 40.43 -32.17
C GLY A 340 -4.47 40.50 -33.37
N PHE A 341 -4.32 39.41 -34.11
CA PHE A 341 -3.57 39.43 -35.37
C PHE A 341 -4.29 40.24 -36.46
N HIS A 342 -5.62 40.16 -36.56
CA HIS A 342 -6.38 40.99 -37.52
C HIS A 342 -6.18 42.49 -37.26
N GLU A 343 -6.14 42.91 -36.00
CA GLU A 343 -5.83 44.29 -35.60
C GLU A 343 -4.42 44.71 -36.04
N ASN A 344 -3.42 43.90 -35.70
CA ASN A 344 -2.04 44.16 -36.09
C ASN A 344 -1.87 44.21 -37.62
N ILE A 345 -2.55 43.33 -38.36
CA ILE A 345 -2.53 43.33 -39.82
C ILE A 345 -3.07 44.65 -40.36
N GLN A 346 -4.20 45.14 -39.85
CA GLN A 346 -4.78 46.41 -40.28
C GLN A 346 -3.81 47.58 -40.04
N GLU A 347 -3.13 47.63 -38.89
CA GLU A 347 -2.10 48.64 -38.61
C GLU A 347 -0.88 48.54 -39.54
N MET A 348 -0.39 47.32 -39.79
CA MET A 348 0.76 47.07 -40.66
C MET A 348 0.49 47.44 -42.12
N ILE A 349 -0.74 47.28 -42.57
CA ILE A 349 -1.15 47.69 -43.92
C ILE A 349 -1.13 49.22 -44.04
N HIS A 350 -1.61 49.95 -43.03
CA HIS A 350 -1.48 51.40 -42.99
C HIS A 350 0.00 51.84 -42.96
N ALA A 351 0.88 51.05 -42.36
CA ALA A 351 2.32 51.27 -42.31
C ALA A 351 3.09 50.74 -43.56
N GLN A 352 2.41 50.22 -44.58
CA GLN A 352 2.99 49.67 -45.82
C GLN A 352 3.98 48.50 -45.61
N LYS A 353 3.76 47.66 -44.59
CA LYS A 353 4.60 46.51 -44.25
C LYS A 353 4.12 45.19 -44.86
N THR A 354 4.07 45.11 -46.20
CA THR A 354 3.43 44.01 -46.93
C THR A 354 3.99 42.60 -46.62
N GLU A 355 5.30 42.47 -46.40
CA GLU A 355 5.91 41.16 -46.10
C GLU A 355 5.54 40.65 -44.70
N GLU A 356 5.37 41.54 -43.72
CA GLU A 356 4.94 41.18 -42.36
C GLU A 356 3.47 40.76 -42.36
N VAL A 357 2.61 41.46 -43.11
CA VAL A 357 1.19 41.15 -43.27
C VAL A 357 0.96 39.72 -43.77
N LEU A 358 1.69 39.31 -44.82
CA LEU A 358 1.57 37.96 -45.37
C LEU A 358 1.95 36.88 -44.35
N LYS A 359 2.99 37.12 -43.54
CA LYS A 359 3.40 36.20 -42.47
C LYS A 359 2.33 36.06 -41.38
N PHE A 360 1.67 37.16 -41.01
CA PHE A 360 0.58 37.10 -40.03
C PHE A 360 -0.65 36.38 -40.60
N LEU A 361 -1.01 36.62 -41.86
CA LEU A 361 -2.11 35.89 -42.53
C LEU A 361 -1.81 34.38 -42.64
N GLU A 362 -0.58 34.01 -42.99
CA GLU A 362 -0.12 32.61 -42.99
C GLU A 362 -0.21 32.00 -41.58
N THR A 363 0.15 32.76 -40.54
CA THR A 363 0.02 32.32 -39.14
C THR A 363 -1.44 32.07 -38.77
N CYS A 364 -2.36 32.96 -39.15
CA CYS A 364 -3.80 32.76 -38.94
C CYS A 364 -4.31 31.51 -39.64
N GLN A 365 -3.89 31.28 -40.88
CA GLN A 365 -4.29 30.11 -41.65
C GLN A 365 -3.78 28.81 -41.01
N ASN A 366 -2.51 28.76 -40.64
CA ASN A 366 -1.92 27.59 -39.98
C ASN A 366 -2.59 27.29 -38.63
N ALA A 367 -2.96 28.32 -37.86
CA ALA A 367 -3.70 28.14 -36.62
C ALA A 367 -5.10 27.57 -36.87
N ALA A 368 -5.85 28.10 -37.84
CA ALA A 368 -7.17 27.59 -38.20
C ALA A 368 -7.12 26.13 -38.69
N VAL A 369 -6.14 25.78 -39.53
CA VAL A 369 -5.90 24.41 -39.98
C VAL A 369 -5.55 23.49 -38.82
N THR A 370 -4.73 23.97 -37.87
CA THR A 370 -4.38 23.20 -36.67
C THR A 370 -5.62 22.87 -35.83
N VAL A 371 -6.50 23.86 -35.62
CA VAL A 371 -7.77 23.64 -34.91
C VAL A 371 -8.69 22.72 -35.70
N GLY A 372 -8.78 22.89 -37.02
CA GLY A 372 -9.58 22.04 -37.91
C GLY A 372 -9.19 20.58 -37.79
N ASN A 373 -7.90 20.28 -37.99
CA ASN A 373 -7.35 18.92 -37.84
C ASN A 373 -7.59 18.32 -36.45
N ALA A 374 -7.52 19.15 -35.39
CA ALA A 374 -7.77 18.72 -34.02
C ALA A 374 -9.25 18.36 -33.78
N ILE A 375 -10.17 19.12 -34.38
CA ILE A 375 -11.61 18.83 -34.34
C ILE A 375 -11.93 17.58 -35.15
N GLU A 376 -11.37 17.43 -36.35
CA GLU A 376 -11.56 16.23 -37.18
C GLU A 376 -11.02 14.97 -36.50
N GLY A 377 -9.85 15.05 -35.86
CA GLY A 377 -9.30 13.93 -35.09
C GLY A 377 -10.22 13.44 -33.98
N ARG A 378 -10.99 14.35 -33.37
CA ARG A 378 -11.91 14.04 -32.27
C ARG A 378 -13.30 13.61 -32.75
N PHE A 379 -13.92 14.40 -33.62
CA PHE A 379 -15.32 14.24 -34.03
C PHE A 379 -15.50 13.56 -35.39
N GLY A 380 -14.43 13.37 -36.15
CA GLY A 380 -14.47 12.90 -37.54
C GLY A 380 -14.51 14.05 -38.54
N GLU A 381 -14.34 13.71 -39.82
CA GLU A 381 -14.36 14.65 -40.95
C GLU A 381 -15.78 15.16 -41.24
N GLY A 382 -15.88 16.34 -41.88
CA GLY A 382 -17.15 16.88 -42.39
C GLY A 382 -18.09 17.46 -41.33
N THR A 383 -17.56 18.00 -40.24
CA THR A 383 -18.36 18.74 -39.25
C THR A 383 -18.59 20.18 -39.70
N GLU A 384 -19.75 20.78 -39.38
CA GLU A 384 -20.04 22.19 -39.66
C GLU A 384 -19.00 23.15 -39.04
N ALA A 385 -18.35 22.73 -37.95
CA ALA A 385 -17.28 23.49 -37.31
C ALA A 385 -16.01 23.55 -38.18
N VAL A 386 -15.66 22.44 -38.84
CA VAL A 386 -14.52 22.38 -39.77
C VAL A 386 -14.85 23.15 -41.04
N GLU A 387 -16.06 22.99 -41.60
CA GLU A 387 -16.51 23.78 -42.76
C GLU A 387 -16.43 25.30 -42.49
N ALA A 388 -16.80 25.74 -41.28
CA ALA A 388 -16.67 27.14 -40.89
C ALA A 388 -15.20 27.63 -40.79
N LEU A 389 -14.28 26.76 -40.37
CA LEU A 389 -12.84 27.05 -40.36
C LEU A 389 -12.25 27.08 -41.77
N GLU A 390 -12.68 26.18 -42.65
CA GLU A 390 -12.30 26.18 -44.06
C GLU A 390 -12.75 27.48 -44.73
N HIS A 391 -13.98 27.92 -44.48
CA HIS A 391 -14.49 29.20 -44.97
C HIS A 391 -13.65 30.39 -44.46
N TYR A 392 -13.21 30.35 -43.20
CA TYR A 392 -12.29 31.37 -42.67
C TYR A 392 -10.93 31.34 -43.38
N CYS A 393 -10.37 30.17 -43.68
CA CYS A 393 -9.15 30.05 -44.47
C CYS A 393 -9.32 30.59 -45.90
N GLU A 394 -10.48 30.38 -46.54
CA GLU A 394 -10.80 30.99 -47.84
C GLU A 394 -10.79 32.52 -47.74
N LYS A 395 -11.38 33.09 -46.68
CA LYS A 395 -11.36 34.54 -46.43
C LYS A 395 -9.96 35.08 -46.21
N ILE A 396 -9.10 34.36 -45.49
CA ILE A 396 -7.68 34.73 -45.37
C ILE A 396 -7.03 34.83 -46.75
N TYR A 397 -7.27 33.84 -47.63
CA TYR A 397 -6.69 33.84 -48.97
C TYR A 397 -7.20 35.01 -49.82
N GLU A 398 -8.52 35.25 -49.85
CA GLU A 398 -9.11 36.40 -50.56
C GLU A 398 -8.48 37.73 -50.12
N VAL A 399 -8.35 37.92 -48.82
CA VAL A 399 -7.80 39.14 -48.21
C VAL A 399 -6.29 39.27 -48.44
N SER A 400 -5.55 38.16 -48.53
CA SER A 400 -4.11 38.17 -48.87
C SER A 400 -3.84 38.69 -50.27
N VAL A 401 -4.79 38.50 -51.20
CA VAL A 401 -4.68 38.95 -52.60
C VAL A 401 -5.16 40.40 -52.75
N ASN A 402 -6.24 40.78 -52.06
CA ASN A 402 -6.82 42.12 -52.18
C ASN A 402 -7.40 42.64 -50.86
N TRP A 403 -6.62 43.43 -50.12
CA TRP A 403 -7.07 44.04 -48.88
C TRP A 403 -7.96 45.26 -49.12
N SER A 404 -9.09 45.32 -48.41
CA SER A 404 -10.02 46.46 -48.40
C SER A 404 -10.28 46.98 -46.98
N GLU A 405 -10.87 48.16 -46.82
CA GLU A 405 -11.26 48.70 -45.51
C GLU A 405 -12.20 47.77 -44.72
N GLY A 406 -12.98 46.91 -45.41
CA GLY A 406 -13.89 45.94 -44.80
C GLY A 406 -13.25 44.59 -44.43
N SER A 407 -12.04 44.31 -44.94
CA SER A 407 -11.42 42.97 -44.85
C SER A 407 -11.17 42.49 -43.42
N LYS A 408 -10.85 43.40 -42.49
CA LYS A 408 -10.75 43.04 -41.06
C LYS A 408 -12.09 42.50 -40.53
N ASN A 409 -13.18 43.20 -40.79
CA ASN A 409 -14.49 42.83 -40.26
C ASN A 409 -14.94 41.49 -40.86
N GLU A 410 -14.68 41.26 -42.15
CA GLU A 410 -14.97 39.98 -42.80
C GLU A 410 -14.21 38.81 -42.15
N LEU A 411 -12.92 39.01 -41.82
CA LEU A 411 -12.13 38.02 -41.09
C LEU A 411 -12.64 37.81 -39.66
N ASP A 412 -12.98 38.87 -38.94
CA ASP A 412 -13.52 38.80 -37.58
C ASP A 412 -14.89 38.11 -37.51
N ASP A 413 -15.76 38.37 -38.49
CA ASP A 413 -17.09 37.77 -38.59
C ASP A 413 -16.99 36.27 -38.93
N SER A 414 -16.16 35.92 -39.90
CA SER A 414 -15.92 34.52 -40.28
C SER A 414 -15.29 33.72 -39.13
N LEU A 415 -14.30 34.29 -38.44
CA LEU A 415 -13.71 33.68 -37.26
C LEU A 415 -14.72 33.52 -36.12
N SER A 416 -15.58 34.52 -35.89
CA SER A 416 -16.62 34.45 -34.87
C SER A 416 -17.66 33.38 -35.19
N CYS A 417 -18.00 33.19 -36.47
CA CYS A 417 -18.86 32.10 -36.93
C CYS A 417 -18.23 30.73 -36.63
N ALA A 418 -16.95 30.54 -36.96
CA ALA A 418 -16.22 29.31 -36.64
C ALA A 418 -16.20 29.04 -35.13
N GLN A 419 -15.87 30.05 -34.31
CA GLN A 419 -15.88 29.94 -32.85
C GLN A 419 -17.26 29.51 -32.31
N GLN A 420 -18.34 30.05 -32.86
CA GLN A 420 -19.71 29.67 -32.49
C GLN A 420 -20.00 28.22 -32.85
N LYS A 421 -19.69 27.80 -34.08
CA LYS A 421 -19.93 26.43 -34.55
C LYS A 421 -19.16 25.39 -33.76
N ILE A 422 -17.92 25.69 -33.37
CA ILE A 422 -17.13 24.82 -32.51
C ILE A 422 -17.79 24.69 -31.13
N ARG A 423 -18.22 25.79 -30.50
CA ARG A 423 -18.93 25.74 -29.21
C ARG A 423 -20.23 24.93 -29.29
N GLU A 424 -21.00 25.11 -30.36
CA GLU A 424 -22.22 24.33 -30.62
C GLU A 424 -21.91 22.83 -30.75
N LEU A 425 -20.83 22.48 -31.46
CA LEU A 425 -20.38 21.09 -31.62
C LEU A 425 -20.05 20.45 -30.26
N PHE A 426 -19.20 21.10 -29.44
CA PHE A 426 -18.84 20.59 -28.12
C PHE A 426 -20.04 20.50 -27.16
N ASN A 427 -20.94 21.49 -27.17
CA ASN A 427 -22.12 21.51 -26.28
C ASN A 427 -23.20 20.49 -26.67
N SER A 428 -23.32 20.18 -27.96
CA SER A 428 -24.29 19.22 -28.48
C SER A 428 -23.78 17.78 -28.42
N SER A 429 -22.46 17.59 -28.50
CA SER A 429 -21.83 16.28 -28.28
C SER A 429 -21.90 15.84 -26.82
N GLY A 430 -22.10 14.55 -26.58
CA GLY A 430 -21.83 13.99 -25.25
C GLY A 430 -20.33 13.88 -25.00
N LYS A 431 -19.95 13.44 -23.79
CA LYS A 431 -18.55 13.33 -23.42
C LYS A 431 -17.88 12.12 -24.08
N GLU A 432 -16.64 12.28 -24.48
CA GLU A 432 -15.74 11.19 -24.81
C GLU A 432 -15.11 10.66 -23.50
N VAL A 433 -15.43 9.42 -23.12
CA VAL A 433 -14.98 8.82 -21.86
C VAL A 433 -14.20 7.54 -22.13
N LEU A 434 -12.99 7.47 -21.57
CA LEU A 434 -12.11 6.32 -21.66
C LEU A 434 -11.93 5.66 -20.29
N PHE A 435 -12.29 4.38 -20.19
CA PHE A 435 -11.99 3.55 -19.01
C PHE A 435 -10.75 2.71 -19.27
N LEU A 436 -9.76 2.82 -18.38
CA LEU A 436 -8.56 1.99 -18.37
C LEU A 436 -8.66 1.00 -17.22
N LEU A 437 -9.05 -0.24 -17.55
CA LEU A 437 -9.35 -1.27 -16.57
C LEU A 437 -8.18 -2.22 -16.40
N GLY A 438 -7.81 -2.50 -15.15
CA GLY A 438 -6.72 -3.42 -14.79
C GLY A 438 -7.12 -4.88 -14.97
N LYS A 439 -7.57 -5.50 -13.88
CA LYS A 439 -8.01 -6.90 -13.85
C LYS A 439 -9.53 -6.98 -13.86
N ALA A 440 -10.08 -8.01 -14.51
CA ALA A 440 -11.53 -8.23 -14.57
C ALA A 440 -12.13 -8.51 -13.18
N ALA A 441 -11.34 -9.09 -12.27
CA ALA A 441 -11.72 -9.28 -10.87
C ALA A 441 -11.98 -7.96 -10.12
N TRP A 442 -11.53 -6.83 -10.63
CA TRP A 442 -11.72 -5.50 -10.05
C TRP A 442 -12.93 -4.76 -10.61
N TRP A 443 -13.73 -5.40 -11.46
CA TRP A 443 -14.88 -4.75 -12.12
C TRP A 443 -15.89 -4.15 -11.13
N ASP A 444 -16.18 -4.87 -10.05
CA ASP A 444 -17.20 -4.44 -9.09
C ASP A 444 -16.85 -3.11 -8.41
N SER A 445 -15.56 -2.78 -8.25
CA SER A 445 -15.13 -1.51 -7.64
C SER A 445 -15.48 -0.28 -8.48
N ILE A 446 -15.54 -0.43 -9.80
CA ILE A 446 -15.74 0.67 -10.76
C ILE A 446 -17.13 0.66 -11.41
N LYS A 447 -17.85 -0.45 -11.28
CA LYS A 447 -19.16 -0.68 -11.92
C LYS A 447 -20.16 0.45 -11.71
N THR A 448 -20.25 0.99 -10.49
CA THR A 448 -21.19 2.08 -10.18
C THR A 448 -20.82 3.36 -10.94
N VAL A 449 -19.54 3.74 -10.96
CA VAL A 449 -19.03 4.90 -11.71
C VAL A 449 -19.27 4.71 -13.21
N PHE A 450 -19.00 3.51 -13.73
CA PHE A 450 -19.26 3.19 -15.12
C PHE A 450 -20.74 3.35 -15.48
N THR A 451 -21.63 2.80 -14.66
CA THR A 451 -23.08 2.83 -14.90
C THR A 451 -23.61 4.26 -14.89
N GLN A 452 -23.21 5.08 -13.91
CA GLN A 452 -23.60 6.50 -13.83
C GLN A 452 -23.16 7.31 -15.06
N ILE A 453 -21.96 7.05 -15.58
CA ILE A 453 -21.47 7.71 -16.81
C ILE A 453 -22.22 7.18 -18.04
N ALA A 454 -22.54 5.89 -18.09
CA ALA A 454 -23.26 5.23 -19.18
C ALA A 454 -24.76 5.54 -19.23
N ASP A 455 -25.32 6.13 -18.19
CA ASP A 455 -26.73 6.55 -18.14
C ASP A 455 -27.01 7.71 -19.10
N ASP A 456 -26.06 8.65 -19.29
CA ASP A 456 -26.16 9.65 -20.37
C ASP A 456 -25.78 9.02 -21.71
N LYS A 457 -26.79 8.67 -22.51
CA LYS A 457 -26.64 8.01 -23.82
C LYS A 457 -25.93 8.86 -24.87
N ARG A 458 -25.69 10.15 -24.62
CA ARG A 458 -24.86 10.99 -25.50
C ARG A 458 -23.38 10.68 -25.32
N ASN A 459 -22.96 10.16 -24.16
CA ASN A 459 -21.56 9.86 -23.88
C ASN A 459 -21.06 8.74 -24.79
N ASN A 460 -19.93 8.98 -25.43
CA ASN A 460 -19.18 7.94 -26.11
C ASN A 460 -18.22 7.30 -25.11
N ILE A 461 -18.34 5.99 -24.90
CA ILE A 461 -17.58 5.26 -23.88
C ILE A 461 -16.73 4.22 -24.59
N SER A 462 -15.43 4.28 -24.34
CA SER A 462 -14.46 3.28 -24.77
C SER A 462 -13.79 2.65 -23.54
N VAL A 463 -13.54 1.35 -23.60
CA VAL A 463 -12.97 0.59 -22.49
C VAL A 463 -11.75 -0.16 -23.00
N ILE A 464 -10.60 0.07 -22.37
CA ILE A 464 -9.37 -0.64 -22.69
C ILE A 464 -8.94 -1.47 -21.49
N PRO A 465 -8.95 -2.81 -21.62
CA PRO A 465 -8.22 -3.71 -20.74
C PRO A 465 -6.72 -3.41 -20.84
N ILE A 466 -6.13 -2.83 -19.81
CA ILE A 466 -4.72 -2.46 -19.85
C ILE A 466 -3.84 -3.70 -19.65
N PRO A 467 -2.66 -3.75 -20.31
CA PRO A 467 -1.69 -4.78 -20.02
C PRO A 467 -1.04 -4.50 -18.66
N TYR A 468 -0.74 -5.57 -17.94
CA TYR A 468 0.01 -5.56 -16.69
C TYR A 468 1.03 -6.70 -16.67
N SER A 469 2.05 -6.59 -15.85
CA SER A 469 3.04 -7.63 -15.60
C SER A 469 3.32 -7.73 -14.11
N TYR A 470 3.41 -8.94 -13.60
CA TYR A 470 3.99 -9.15 -12.28
C TYR A 470 5.51 -8.91 -12.30
N LEU A 471 6.06 -8.64 -11.13
CA LEU A 471 7.49 -8.43 -10.89
C LEU A 471 8.07 -9.60 -10.08
N ASP A 472 9.28 -10.03 -10.41
CA ASP A 472 10.05 -10.91 -9.54
C ASP A 472 10.71 -10.14 -8.37
N TYR A 473 11.39 -10.84 -7.46
CA TYR A 473 12.07 -10.22 -6.31
C TYR A 473 13.17 -9.22 -6.71
N SER A 474 13.71 -9.34 -7.93
CA SER A 474 14.68 -8.39 -8.49
C SER A 474 14.01 -7.28 -9.31
N ARG A 475 12.68 -7.21 -9.29
CA ARG A 475 11.82 -6.27 -10.02
C ARG A 475 11.92 -6.39 -11.53
N LYS A 476 12.21 -7.59 -12.02
CA LYS A 476 12.15 -7.88 -13.44
C LYS A 476 10.73 -8.28 -13.80
N LEU A 477 10.26 -7.81 -14.95
CA LEU A 477 8.96 -8.19 -15.53
C LEU A 477 8.92 -9.70 -15.78
N LEU A 478 7.86 -10.36 -15.29
CA LEU A 478 7.59 -11.78 -15.52
C LEU A 478 6.83 -12.04 -16.83
N GLY A 479 6.30 -11.00 -17.47
CA GLY A 479 5.62 -11.08 -18.76
C GLY A 479 4.35 -10.23 -18.79
N TRP A 480 4.09 -9.58 -19.92
CA TRP A 480 2.88 -8.78 -20.12
C TRP A 480 1.67 -9.68 -20.39
N GLN A 481 0.57 -9.38 -19.74
CA GLN A 481 -0.72 -10.03 -19.91
C GLN A 481 -1.86 -9.02 -19.75
N ASN A 482 -3.10 -9.38 -20.11
CA ASN A 482 -4.30 -8.59 -19.85
C ASN A 482 -5.52 -9.52 -19.70
N ASP A 483 -6.60 -8.97 -19.16
CA ASP A 483 -7.83 -9.73 -18.88
C ASP A 483 -8.91 -9.55 -19.98
N LYS A 484 -8.51 -9.24 -21.23
CA LYS A 484 -9.47 -8.90 -22.31
C LYS A 484 -10.58 -9.94 -22.47
N GLU A 485 -10.24 -11.22 -22.54
CA GLU A 485 -11.21 -12.32 -22.70
C GLU A 485 -12.17 -12.46 -21.51
N LEU A 486 -11.76 -12.02 -20.32
CA LEU A 486 -12.62 -12.00 -19.13
C LEU A 486 -13.57 -10.79 -19.16
N PHE A 487 -13.07 -9.62 -19.59
CA PHE A 487 -13.90 -8.43 -19.75
C PHE A 487 -14.97 -8.60 -20.84
N GLU A 488 -14.70 -9.36 -21.91
CA GLU A 488 -15.69 -9.68 -22.96
C GLU A 488 -16.92 -10.44 -22.43
N LYS A 489 -16.80 -11.08 -21.26
CA LYS A 489 -17.90 -11.81 -20.61
C LYS A 489 -18.78 -10.91 -19.73
N ILE A 490 -18.40 -9.65 -19.52
CA ILE A 490 -19.14 -8.69 -18.70
C ILE A 490 -20.20 -7.99 -19.57
N PRO A 491 -21.51 -8.21 -19.32
CA PRO A 491 -22.57 -7.70 -20.19
C PRO A 491 -22.57 -6.18 -20.37
N GLU A 492 -22.24 -5.43 -19.33
CA GLU A 492 -22.19 -3.97 -19.32
C GLU A 492 -21.11 -3.40 -20.26
N LEU A 493 -20.09 -4.20 -20.59
CA LEU A 493 -18.96 -3.81 -21.45
C LEU A 493 -19.16 -4.21 -22.93
N ASN A 494 -20.28 -4.84 -23.26
CA ASN A 494 -20.53 -5.33 -24.61
C ASN A 494 -20.47 -4.19 -25.64
N CYS A 495 -19.74 -4.41 -26.74
CA CYS A 495 -19.48 -3.43 -27.80
C CYS A 495 -18.75 -2.14 -27.34
N LYS A 496 -18.13 -2.11 -26.15
CA LYS A 496 -17.37 -0.96 -25.63
C LYS A 496 -15.87 -1.21 -25.54
N LEU A 497 -15.45 -2.46 -25.65
CA LEU A 497 -14.05 -2.86 -25.58
C LEU A 497 -13.29 -2.46 -26.85
N THR A 498 -12.11 -1.89 -26.66
CA THR A 498 -11.15 -1.58 -27.72
C THR A 498 -9.73 -1.85 -27.20
N SER A 499 -8.72 -1.48 -27.99
CA SER A 499 -7.31 -1.55 -27.63
C SER A 499 -6.65 -0.20 -27.83
N PHE A 500 -5.44 -0.02 -27.31
CA PHE A 500 -4.69 1.22 -27.55
C PHE A 500 -4.20 1.37 -28.99
N ASP A 501 -3.97 0.27 -29.70
CA ASP A 501 -3.62 0.32 -31.12
C ASP A 501 -4.79 0.86 -31.96
N GLU A 502 -6.02 0.63 -31.50
CA GLU A 502 -7.25 1.13 -32.11
C GLU A 502 -7.64 2.52 -31.60
N TYR A 503 -7.46 2.78 -30.31
CA TYR A 503 -7.82 4.03 -29.65
C TYR A 503 -6.70 5.06 -29.75
N LYS A 504 -6.79 5.91 -30.76
CA LYS A 504 -5.84 7.01 -30.99
C LYS A 504 -6.00 8.11 -29.92
N LEU A 505 -5.31 7.97 -28.79
CA LEU A 505 -5.43 8.87 -27.63
C LEU A 505 -5.13 10.33 -27.97
N GLU A 506 -4.10 10.59 -28.79
CA GLU A 506 -3.74 11.95 -29.21
C GLU A 506 -4.83 12.62 -30.05
N SER A 507 -5.54 11.84 -30.86
CA SER A 507 -6.59 12.35 -31.75
C SER A 507 -7.93 12.47 -31.02
N LYS A 508 -8.30 11.44 -30.24
CA LYS A 508 -9.60 11.37 -29.56
C LYS A 508 -9.72 12.37 -28.42
N ARG A 509 -8.64 12.64 -27.67
CA ARG A 509 -8.60 13.62 -26.56
C ARG A 509 -9.83 13.45 -25.65
N PRO A 510 -9.95 12.32 -24.94
CA PRO A 510 -11.12 12.05 -24.10
C PRO A 510 -11.34 13.19 -23.09
N ASP A 511 -12.60 13.53 -22.82
CA ASP A 511 -12.93 14.50 -21.77
C ASP A 511 -12.65 13.93 -20.39
N ILE A 512 -12.87 12.63 -20.23
CA ILE A 512 -12.70 11.91 -18.98
C ILE A 512 -11.89 10.64 -19.24
N ILE A 513 -10.83 10.45 -18.47
CA ILE A 513 -10.17 9.16 -18.33
C ILE A 513 -10.44 8.64 -16.91
N VAL A 514 -10.88 7.39 -16.80
CA VAL A 514 -11.10 6.71 -15.52
C VAL A 514 -10.10 5.56 -15.38
N ILE A 515 -9.36 5.52 -14.27
CA ILE A 515 -8.29 4.54 -14.01
C ILE A 515 -8.45 3.85 -12.64
N GLN A 516 -7.91 2.63 -12.52
CA GLN A 516 -7.94 1.84 -11.27
C GLN A 516 -6.57 1.57 -10.65
N VAL A 517 -5.48 1.60 -11.42
CA VAL A 517 -4.14 1.23 -10.92
C VAL A 517 -3.43 2.48 -10.36
N PRO A 518 -3.02 2.49 -9.07
CA PRO A 518 -2.56 3.73 -8.42
C PRO A 518 -1.07 4.03 -8.54
N TYR A 519 -0.26 3.03 -8.92
CA TYR A 519 1.14 3.00 -8.51
C TYR A 519 2.10 3.86 -9.33
N ASP A 520 1.79 4.23 -10.58
CA ASP A 520 2.72 4.92 -11.50
C ASP A 520 4.19 4.42 -11.45
N GLY A 521 4.38 3.10 -11.36
CA GLY A 521 5.71 2.46 -11.31
C GLY A 521 6.32 2.29 -9.91
N TYR A 522 5.60 2.67 -8.86
CA TYR A 522 6.03 2.55 -7.46
C TYR A 522 5.55 1.26 -6.75
N SER A 523 5.01 0.28 -7.48
CA SER A 523 4.70 -1.04 -6.91
C SER A 523 5.91 -1.98 -7.05
N GLY A 524 6.14 -2.77 -6.00
CA GLY A 524 7.10 -3.87 -5.97
C GLY A 524 6.56 -5.17 -6.55
N SER A 525 5.25 -5.28 -6.78
CA SER A 525 4.58 -6.53 -7.21
C SER A 525 3.97 -6.47 -8.62
N LEU A 526 3.50 -5.30 -9.05
CA LEU A 526 2.73 -5.12 -10.28
C LEU A 526 3.24 -3.92 -11.10
N ALA A 527 3.38 -4.09 -12.42
CA ALA A 527 3.75 -3.04 -13.34
C ALA A 527 2.71 -2.85 -14.45
N ILE A 528 2.52 -1.60 -14.85
CA ILE A 528 1.77 -1.19 -16.06
C ILE A 528 2.72 -0.39 -16.98
N PRO A 529 2.44 -0.26 -18.29
CA PRO A 529 3.27 0.54 -19.18
C PRO A 529 3.40 1.98 -18.70
N GLU A 530 4.63 2.52 -18.73
CA GLU A 530 4.90 3.83 -18.15
C GLU A 530 4.11 4.97 -18.77
N TRP A 531 3.71 4.86 -20.04
CA TRP A 531 2.94 5.91 -20.71
C TRP A 531 1.49 5.99 -20.18
N MET A 532 1.01 4.98 -19.44
CA MET A 532 -0.27 4.96 -18.74
C MET A 532 -0.20 5.57 -17.33
N PHE A 533 0.96 6.05 -16.90
CA PHE A 533 1.08 6.69 -15.59
C PHE A 533 0.19 7.93 -15.53
N SER A 534 -0.40 8.16 -14.36
CA SER A 534 -1.39 9.22 -14.17
C SER A 534 -0.85 10.59 -14.61
N GLU A 535 0.42 10.90 -14.34
CA GLU A 535 1.06 12.15 -14.78
C GLU A 535 1.05 12.36 -16.30
N LYS A 536 1.13 11.28 -17.08
CA LYS A 536 1.17 11.33 -18.55
C LYS A 536 -0.23 11.37 -19.13
N LEU A 537 -1.18 10.63 -18.54
CA LEU A 537 -2.59 10.63 -18.94
C LEU A 537 -3.22 12.02 -18.84
N LEU A 538 -2.80 12.83 -17.86
CA LEU A 538 -3.24 14.22 -17.71
C LEU A 538 -3.01 15.10 -18.95
N ASN A 539 -2.03 14.74 -19.80
CA ASN A 539 -1.77 15.49 -21.02
C ASN A 539 -2.84 15.27 -22.09
N TYR A 540 -3.70 14.26 -21.94
CA TYR A 540 -4.66 13.83 -22.95
C TYR A 540 -6.13 13.98 -22.54
N THR A 541 -6.39 14.35 -21.28
CA THR A 541 -7.75 14.43 -20.73
C THR A 541 -8.03 15.73 -20.00
N ASP A 542 -9.28 16.16 -20.06
CA ASP A 542 -9.76 17.32 -19.29
C ASP A 542 -9.91 16.96 -17.81
N GLU A 543 -10.39 15.75 -17.52
CA GLU A 543 -10.57 15.22 -16.18
C GLU A 543 -10.00 13.80 -16.08
N LEU A 544 -9.18 13.55 -15.05
CA LEU A 544 -8.69 12.22 -14.69
C LEU A 544 -9.36 11.78 -13.39
N ILE A 545 -10.06 10.66 -13.44
CA ILE A 545 -10.77 10.08 -12.31
C ILE A 545 -10.06 8.79 -11.89
N PHE A 546 -9.72 8.69 -10.62
CA PHE A 546 -9.21 7.47 -10.01
C PHE A 546 -10.31 6.81 -9.17
N VAL A 547 -10.46 5.50 -9.36
CA VAL A 547 -11.37 4.65 -8.57
C VAL A 547 -10.54 3.52 -7.98
N PRO A 548 -10.30 3.48 -6.65
CA PRO A 548 -9.57 2.39 -6.03
C PRO A 548 -10.21 1.04 -6.37
N TYR A 549 -9.36 0.04 -6.61
CA TYR A 549 -9.83 -1.33 -6.78
C TYR A 549 -9.95 -2.09 -5.45
N LEU A 550 -9.40 -1.53 -4.38
CA LEU A 550 -9.49 -2.02 -3.00
C LEU A 550 -10.27 -1.02 -2.15
N GLU A 551 -11.31 -1.52 -1.49
CA GLU A 551 -12.10 -0.77 -0.50
C GLU A 551 -12.11 -1.52 0.84
N PRO A 552 -11.10 -1.36 1.70
CA PRO A 552 -11.10 -1.94 3.04
C PRO A 552 -12.20 -1.30 3.92
N ASP A 553 -12.51 -1.93 5.05
CA ASP A 553 -13.34 -1.32 6.07
C ASP A 553 -12.66 -0.05 6.61
N PRO A 554 -13.41 1.05 6.77
CA PRO A 554 -12.85 2.29 7.31
C PRO A 554 -12.41 2.10 8.78
N PRO A 555 -11.30 2.71 9.21
CA PRO A 555 -10.82 2.60 10.58
C PRO A 555 -11.80 3.23 11.58
N GLU A 556 -11.83 2.71 12.80
CA GLU A 556 -12.72 3.23 13.85
C GLU A 556 -12.21 4.54 14.47
N SER A 557 -10.88 4.70 14.56
CA SER A 557 -10.21 5.90 15.08
C SER A 557 -8.80 6.07 14.50
N LYS A 558 -8.07 7.12 14.90
CA LYS A 558 -6.66 7.32 14.48
C LYS A 558 -5.70 6.35 15.15
N GLU A 559 -6.09 5.78 16.29
CA GLU A 559 -5.35 4.79 17.06
C GLU A 559 -5.55 3.36 16.55
N ASP A 560 -6.54 3.15 15.67
CA ASP A 560 -6.79 1.87 15.01
C ASP A 560 -5.60 1.49 14.11
N VAL A 561 -5.13 0.25 14.23
CA VAL A 561 -4.08 -0.32 13.38
C VAL A 561 -4.45 -0.21 11.88
N ALA A 562 -5.75 -0.27 11.54
CA ALA A 562 -6.21 -0.06 10.18
C ALA A 562 -5.92 1.36 9.66
N TYR A 563 -5.97 2.39 10.52
CA TYR A 563 -5.64 3.77 10.14
C TYR A 563 -4.18 3.88 9.68
N ALA A 564 -3.29 3.16 10.39
CA ALA A 564 -1.88 3.06 10.06
C ALA A 564 -1.65 2.24 8.79
N ALA A 565 -2.30 1.08 8.64
CA ALA A 565 -2.16 0.20 7.49
C ALA A 565 -2.57 0.87 6.17
N MET A 566 -3.74 1.51 6.16
CA MET A 566 -4.35 2.12 4.97
C MET A 566 -3.60 3.36 4.47
N GLN A 567 -2.57 3.85 5.19
CA GLN A 567 -1.76 4.97 4.72
C GLN A 567 -1.16 4.69 3.33
N GLU A 568 -0.77 3.44 3.06
CA GLU A 568 -0.16 3.07 1.79
C GLU A 568 -1.16 3.10 0.62
N LEU A 569 -2.48 3.07 0.87
CA LEU A 569 -3.50 3.30 -0.17
C LEU A 569 -3.61 4.77 -0.58
N VAL A 570 -3.34 5.69 0.36
CA VAL A 570 -3.48 7.13 0.16
C VAL A 570 -2.18 7.76 -0.33
N GLU A 571 -1.03 7.29 0.15
CA GLU A 571 0.29 7.77 -0.26
C GLU A 571 0.70 7.14 -1.60
N GLN A 572 -0.06 7.45 -2.66
CA GLN A 572 0.15 6.96 -4.02
C GLN A 572 0.19 8.11 -5.04
N PRO A 573 0.97 8.02 -6.14
CA PRO A 573 1.10 9.08 -7.13
C PRO A 573 -0.26 9.53 -7.70
N VAL A 574 -1.12 8.56 -8.02
CA VAL A 574 -2.44 8.83 -8.61
C VAL A 574 -3.31 9.73 -7.73
N ILE A 575 -3.19 9.64 -6.41
CA ILE A 575 -4.00 10.40 -5.45
C ILE A 575 -3.68 11.90 -5.57
N PHE A 576 -2.42 12.24 -5.79
CA PHE A 576 -1.99 13.62 -5.99
C PHE A 576 -2.20 14.09 -7.43
N ASN A 577 -2.34 13.15 -8.37
CA ASN A 577 -2.46 13.44 -9.79
C ASN A 577 -3.90 13.58 -10.30
N ALA A 578 -4.77 12.64 -9.98
CA ALA A 578 -6.15 12.54 -10.47
C ALA A 578 -7.01 13.67 -9.93
N ASP A 579 -7.82 14.30 -10.79
CA ASP A 579 -8.69 15.42 -10.44
C ASP A 579 -9.81 15.00 -9.49
N LYS A 580 -10.23 13.73 -9.57
CA LYS A 580 -11.18 13.12 -8.63
C LYS A 580 -10.73 11.73 -8.19
N ILE A 581 -10.97 11.43 -6.93
CA ILE A 581 -10.78 10.13 -6.27
C ILE A 581 -12.15 9.68 -5.78
N ILE A 582 -12.75 8.70 -6.45
CA ILE A 582 -14.08 8.21 -6.10
C ILE A 582 -13.93 7.01 -5.19
N VAL A 583 -14.48 7.07 -3.99
CA VAL A 583 -14.51 5.96 -3.02
C VAL A 583 -15.95 5.56 -2.70
N GLY A 584 -16.15 4.28 -2.37
CA GLY A 584 -17.47 3.66 -2.19
C GLY A 584 -18.23 4.02 -0.91
N SER A 585 -17.63 4.74 0.04
CA SER A 585 -18.35 5.17 1.25
C SER A 585 -17.92 6.52 1.79
N ARG A 586 -18.83 7.19 2.52
CA ARG A 586 -18.54 8.46 3.20
C ARG A 586 -17.45 8.31 4.26
N LYS A 587 -17.45 7.21 5.02
CA LYS A 587 -16.42 6.95 6.03
C LYS A 587 -15.03 6.79 5.40
N LEU A 588 -14.92 6.08 4.27
CA LEU A 588 -13.66 5.98 3.54
C LEU A 588 -13.22 7.33 2.98
N ARG A 589 -14.16 8.12 2.44
CA ARG A 589 -13.86 9.50 2.02
C ARG A 589 -13.28 10.32 3.17
N ASP A 590 -13.94 10.28 4.32
CA ASP A 590 -13.51 11.06 5.48
C ASP A 590 -12.11 10.62 5.93
N TYR A 591 -11.81 9.32 5.92
CA TYR A 591 -10.45 8.81 6.13
C TYR A 591 -9.42 9.36 5.12
N TYR A 592 -9.72 9.27 3.81
CA TYR A 592 -8.83 9.79 2.76
C TYR A 592 -8.54 11.28 2.96
N VAL A 593 -9.58 12.07 3.22
CA VAL A 593 -9.46 13.51 3.45
C VAL A 593 -8.63 13.80 4.70
N GLU A 594 -8.91 13.16 5.84
CA GLU A 594 -8.13 13.33 7.07
C GLU A 594 -6.66 12.98 6.84
N LYS A 595 -6.37 11.87 6.16
CA LYS A 595 -5.00 11.45 5.92
C LYS A 595 -4.25 12.38 4.96
N LEU A 596 -4.93 12.87 3.92
CA LEU A 596 -4.37 13.86 2.98
C LEU A 596 -4.11 15.21 3.66
N VAL A 597 -4.98 15.62 4.59
CA VAL A 597 -4.78 16.80 5.44
C VAL A 597 -3.57 16.61 6.36
N ASP A 598 -3.46 15.46 7.04
CA ASP A 598 -2.30 15.10 7.89
C ASP A 598 -0.98 15.18 7.09
N MET A 599 -0.99 14.74 5.82
CA MET A 599 0.18 14.78 4.92
C MET A 599 0.48 16.17 4.34
N THR A 600 -0.55 17.01 4.18
CA THR A 600 -0.44 18.35 3.60
C THR A 600 -0.59 19.43 4.68
N SER A 601 -1.76 20.04 4.82
CA SER A 601 -2.08 20.96 5.91
C SER A 601 -3.59 21.13 6.07
N ASP A 602 -4.01 21.66 7.22
CA ASP A 602 -5.43 21.94 7.50
C ASP A 602 -6.05 22.91 6.49
N GLU A 603 -5.28 23.85 5.93
CA GLU A 603 -5.80 24.80 4.92
C GLU A 603 -6.21 24.09 3.61
N MET A 604 -5.71 22.88 3.36
CA MET A 604 -5.98 22.09 2.17
C MET A 604 -7.24 21.21 2.28
N ARG A 605 -7.94 21.23 3.42
CA ARG A 605 -9.12 20.38 3.63
C ARG A 605 -10.19 20.55 2.54
N ASN A 606 -10.60 21.79 2.25
CA ASN A 606 -11.59 22.06 1.21
C ASN A 606 -11.13 21.57 -0.18
N TYR A 607 -9.84 21.69 -0.48
CA TYR A 607 -9.27 21.20 -1.72
C TYR A 607 -9.41 19.67 -1.83
N TRP A 608 -9.11 18.94 -0.76
CA TRP A 608 -9.22 17.47 -0.75
C TRP A 608 -10.67 16.99 -0.72
N GLU A 609 -11.56 17.67 0.02
CA GLU A 609 -12.99 17.35 0.07
C GLU A 609 -13.68 17.47 -1.29
N MET A 610 -13.26 18.43 -2.12
CA MET A 610 -13.76 18.59 -3.49
C MET A 610 -13.23 17.52 -4.45
N ARG A 611 -12.02 17.00 -4.19
CA ARG A 611 -11.38 15.96 -5.02
C ARG A 611 -11.75 14.54 -4.61
N CYS A 612 -12.29 14.32 -3.42
CA CYS A 612 -12.73 13.01 -2.96
C CYS A 612 -14.27 12.93 -2.87
N PRO A 613 -15.02 12.89 -3.98
CA PRO A 613 -16.46 12.66 -3.93
C PRO A 613 -16.79 11.21 -3.54
N VAL A 614 -17.95 11.00 -2.93
CA VAL A 614 -18.52 9.66 -2.72
C VAL A 614 -19.29 9.25 -3.97
N CYS A 615 -19.17 8.00 -4.38
CA CYS A 615 -20.08 7.44 -5.39
C CYS A 615 -21.48 7.32 -4.78
N ASN A 616 -22.44 8.12 -5.27
CA ASN A 616 -23.82 8.15 -4.76
C ASN A 616 -24.64 6.93 -5.18
#